data_AF-A0A9J6AB36-F1
#
_entry.id   AF-A0A9J6AB36-F1
#
_cell.length_a   1.000
_cell.length_b   1.000
_cell.length_c   1.000
_cell.angle_alpha   90.00
_cell.angle_beta   90.00
_cell.angle_gamma   90.00
#
_symmetry.space_group_name_H-M   'P 1'
#
loop_
_entity.id
_entity.type
_entity.pdbx_description
1 polymer ?
#
loop_
_entity_poly.entity_id
_entity_poly.type
_entity_poly.pdbx_seq_one_letter_code
_entity_poly.pdbx_strand_id
1 'polypeptide(L)'
;MSLMTDAFGWSGSPVYLMAKWGDNTQWRKINLTTETNGKKMISKAITITKGKGNNIDKIYFGLYEVWNKKWKGGLKIHSVNLTET
;
A
#
# COMPACT_ATOMS: atom_id res chain seq x y z
N MET A 1 6.74 -0.77 -4.50
CA MET A 1 7.23 -1.51 -3.31
C MET A 1 8.00 -2.74 -3.76
N SER A 2 8.76 -3.40 -2.89
CA SER A 2 9.36 -4.72 -3.17
C SER A 2 9.62 -5.50 -1.88
N LEU A 3 9.75 -6.81 -2.01
CA LEU A 3 10.29 -7.67 -0.96
C LEU A 3 11.81 -7.74 -1.11
N MET A 4 12.54 -7.65 0.00
CA MET A 4 13.97 -7.98 0.06
C MET A 4 14.19 -9.48 -0.20
N THR A 5 15.42 -9.87 -0.53
CA THR A 5 15.79 -11.28 -0.76
C THR A 5 15.59 -12.16 0.47
N ASP A 6 15.71 -11.57 1.65
CA ASP A 6 15.52 -12.18 2.97
C ASP A 6 14.14 -11.88 3.58
N ALA A 7 13.18 -11.39 2.78
CA ALA A 7 11.84 -11.10 3.26
C ALA A 7 11.10 -12.38 3.71
N PHE A 8 10.36 -12.28 4.82
CA PHE A 8 9.68 -13.42 5.43
C PHE A 8 8.29 -13.06 5.95
N GLY A 9 7.43 -14.07 6.14
CA GLY A 9 6.14 -13.93 6.81
C GLY A 9 4.98 -13.37 5.96
N TRP A 10 5.22 -12.97 4.71
CA TRP A 10 4.23 -12.34 3.83
C TRP A 10 3.31 -13.32 3.06
N SER A 11 3.63 -14.61 3.06
CA SER A 11 2.82 -15.63 2.37
C SER A 11 1.39 -15.69 2.92
N GLY A 12 0.41 -15.64 2.01
CA GLY A 12 -1.02 -15.61 2.35
C GLY A 12 -1.44 -14.39 3.17
N SER A 13 -0.60 -13.36 3.27
CA SER A 13 -0.85 -12.17 4.11
C SER A 13 -1.05 -10.94 3.23
N PRO A 14 -2.31 -10.54 2.95
CA PRO A 14 -2.57 -9.35 2.16
C PRO A 14 -2.21 -8.08 2.93
N VAL A 15 -1.81 -7.07 2.17
CA VAL A 15 -1.58 -5.71 2.66
C VAL A 15 -2.61 -4.79 2.03
N TYR A 16 -3.12 -3.83 2.80
CA TYR A 16 -4.08 -2.85 2.37
C TYR A 16 -3.37 -1.50 2.30
N LEU A 17 -3.29 -0.93 1.10
CA LEU A 17 -2.87 0.45 0.94
C LEU A 17 -4.05 1.37 1.15
N MET A 18 -3.78 2.50 1.78
CA MET A 18 -4.73 3.58 2.04
C MET A 18 -4.26 4.86 1.38
N ALA A 19 -5.21 5.59 0.80
CA ALA A 19 -5.07 7.01 0.53
C ALA A 19 -6.27 7.74 1.16
N LYS A 20 -6.05 8.93 1.72
CA LYS A 20 -7.10 9.78 2.27
C LYS A 20 -6.89 11.22 1.80
N TRP A 21 -7.96 11.84 1.29
CA TRP A 21 -7.97 13.23 0.86
C TRP A 21 -9.28 13.91 1.30
N GLY A 22 -9.18 14.83 2.26
CA GLY A 22 -10.35 15.32 3.00
C GLY A 22 -11.01 14.20 3.82
N ASP A 23 -12.32 14.06 3.71
CA ASP A 23 -13.10 12.96 4.29
C ASP A 23 -13.04 11.65 3.50
N ASN A 24 -12.69 11.70 2.21
CA ASN A 24 -12.66 10.52 1.35
C ASN A 24 -11.44 9.65 1.67
N THR A 25 -11.69 8.38 1.99
CA THR A 25 -10.65 7.38 2.30
C THR A 25 -10.84 6.19 1.38
N GLN A 26 -9.81 5.87 0.61
CA GLN A 26 -9.81 4.77 -0.36
C GLN A 26 -8.79 3.71 0.06
N TRP A 27 -9.20 2.46 -0.04
CA TRP A 27 -8.39 1.31 0.32
C TRP A 27 -8.21 0.38 -0.88
N ARG A 28 -7.01 -0.17 -1.03
CA ARG A 28 -6.71 -1.18 -2.04
C ARG A 28 -5.99 -2.37 -1.42
N LYS A 29 -6.62 -3.53 -1.50
CA LYS A 29 -6.01 -4.80 -1.10
C LYS A 29 -4.95 -5.22 -2.12
N ILE A 30 -3.81 -5.68 -1.61
CA ILE A 30 -2.70 -6.19 -2.41
C ILE A 30 -2.18 -7.49 -1.82
N ASN A 31 -2.04 -8.50 -2.66
CA ASN A 31 -1.43 -9.78 -2.31
C ASN A 31 0.04 -9.73 -2.74
N LEU A 32 0.97 -9.67 -1.78
CA LEU A 32 2.38 -9.48 -2.08
C LEU A 32 2.99 -10.68 -2.84
N THR A 33 2.66 -11.91 -2.43
CA THR A 33 3.33 -13.12 -2.94
C THR A 33 2.92 -13.55 -4.35
N THR A 34 1.72 -13.21 -4.80
CA THR A 34 1.28 -13.47 -6.18
C THR A 34 1.86 -12.46 -7.17
N GLU A 35 2.31 -11.31 -6.66
CA GLU A 35 2.73 -10.14 -7.46
C GLU A 35 4.27 -9.98 -7.48
N THR A 36 5.01 -10.92 -6.85
CA THR A 36 6.47 -10.89 -6.70
C THR A 36 7.12 -12.15 -7.27
N ASN A 37 6.94 -12.43 -8.57
CA ASN A 37 7.79 -13.39 -9.28
C ASN A 37 9.18 -12.78 -9.56
N GLY A 38 9.94 -12.51 -8.50
CA GLY A 38 11.36 -12.10 -8.55
C GLY A 38 11.67 -10.70 -9.11
N LYS A 39 10.70 -9.99 -9.69
CA LYS A 39 10.87 -8.62 -10.21
C LYS A 39 9.82 -7.70 -9.59
N LYS A 40 10.32 -6.58 -9.05
CA LYS A 40 9.63 -5.33 -8.66
C LYS A 40 8.10 -5.44 -8.72
N MET A 41 7.47 -5.47 -7.54
CA MET A 41 6.02 -5.55 -7.39
C MET A 41 5.33 -4.57 -8.34
N ILE A 42 4.38 -5.07 -9.16
CA ILE A 42 3.65 -4.27 -10.14
C ILE A 42 3.08 -3.03 -9.45
N SER A 43 3.41 -1.85 -9.97
CA SER A 43 2.94 -0.57 -9.43
C SER A 43 1.40 -0.53 -9.48
N LYS A 44 0.74 -0.80 -8.35
CA LYS A 44 -0.70 -0.63 -8.22
C LYS A 44 -1.00 0.81 -7.81
N ALA A 45 -1.57 1.57 -8.73
CA ALA A 45 -2.06 2.91 -8.45
C ALA A 45 -3.33 2.85 -7.59
N ILE A 46 -3.52 3.81 -6.69
CA ILE A 46 -4.81 4.05 -6.04
C ILE A 46 -5.32 5.36 -6.62
N THR A 47 -6.49 5.31 -7.25
CA THR A 47 -7.19 6.53 -7.66
C THR A 47 -8.00 7.00 -6.46
N ILE A 48 -7.75 8.22 -6.00
CA ILE A 48 -8.53 8.87 -4.95
C ILE A 48 -9.07 10.19 -5.46
N THR A 49 -10.34 10.44 -5.18
CA THR A 49 -10.98 11.71 -5.48
C THR A 49 -10.97 12.61 -4.27
N LYS A 50 -10.85 13.92 -4.50
CA LYS A 50 -10.89 14.92 -3.43
C LYS A 50 -12.21 14.84 -2.66
N GLY A 51 -12.12 14.58 -1.37
CA GLY A 51 -13.24 14.64 -0.44
C GLY A 51 -13.59 16.05 -0.01
N LYS A 52 -14.59 16.18 0.86
CA LYS A 52 -15.00 17.42 1.51
C LYS A 52 -14.38 17.52 2.91
N GLY A 53 -14.65 18.64 3.59
CA GLY A 53 -14.29 18.84 4.99
C GLY A 53 -12.87 19.36 5.20
N ASN A 54 -12.32 19.09 6.37
CA ASN A 54 -11.00 19.57 6.78
C ASN A 54 -9.88 18.74 6.13
N ASN A 55 -8.67 19.29 6.04
CA ASN A 55 -7.49 18.66 5.45
C ASN A 55 -7.61 18.33 3.94
N ILE A 56 -8.31 19.17 3.18
CA ILE A 56 -8.38 19.07 1.71
C ILE A 56 -7.10 19.55 1.00
N ASP A 57 -6.17 20.13 1.75
CA ASP A 57 -4.82 20.56 1.35
C ASP A 57 -3.77 19.46 1.49
N LYS A 58 -4.11 18.33 2.15
CA LYS A 58 -3.20 17.22 2.43
C LYS A 58 -3.76 15.91 1.91
N ILE A 59 -2.86 15.06 1.41
CA ILE A 59 -3.15 13.66 1.09
C ILE A 59 -2.35 12.80 2.06
N TYR A 60 -3.05 11.91 2.76
CA TYR A 60 -2.44 10.94 3.66
C TYR A 60 -2.35 9.59 2.99
N PHE A 61 -1.24 8.88 3.22
CA PHE A 61 -1.04 7.51 2.76
C PHE A 61 -0.84 6.61 3.96
N GLY A 62 -1.34 5.39 3.86
CA GLY A 62 -1.16 4.38 4.89
C GLY A 62 -0.97 3.00 4.31
N LEU A 63 -0.40 2.14 5.13
CA LEU A 63 -0.24 0.73 4.84
C LEU A 63 -0.73 -0.04 6.07
N TYR A 64 -1.67 -0.94 5.85
CA TYR A 64 -2.25 -1.78 6.89
C TYR A 64 -2.06 -3.24 6.55
N GLU A 65 -1.62 -4.03 7.54
CA GLU A 65 -1.40 -5.46 7.41
C GLU A 65 -2.31 -6.20 8.39
N VAL A 66 -2.91 -7.30 7.94
CA VAL A 66 -3.80 -8.10 8.78
C VAL A 66 -2.97 -9.07 9.62
N TRP A 67 -2.86 -8.76 10.91
CA TRP A 67 -2.09 -9.58 11.84
C TRP A 67 -2.55 -11.03 11.86
N ASN A 68 -1.61 -11.95 11.63
CA ASN A 68 -1.84 -13.39 11.60
C ASN A 68 -0.96 -14.17 12.58
N LYS A 69 -0.49 -13.50 13.66
CA LYS A 69 0.43 -14.07 14.67
C LYS A 69 1.80 -14.49 14.13
N LYS A 70 2.17 -14.07 12.91
CA LYS A 70 3.50 -14.29 12.33
C LYS A 70 4.23 -12.96 12.17
N TRP A 71 5.49 -12.95 12.58
CA TRP A 71 6.41 -11.87 12.28
C TRP A 71 6.61 -11.76 10.77
N LYS A 72 6.74 -10.51 10.29
CA LYS A 72 6.95 -10.19 8.88
C LYS A 72 8.06 -9.17 8.78
N GLY A 73 8.91 -9.32 7.77
CA GLY A 73 10.07 -8.46 7.57
C GLY A 73 10.47 -8.36 6.12
N GLY A 74 11.27 -7.34 5.81
CA GLY A 74 11.83 -7.16 4.46
C GLY A 74 10.87 -6.55 3.41
N LEU A 75 9.78 -5.88 3.81
CA LEU A 75 8.99 -5.07 2.87
C LEU A 75 9.61 -3.67 2.74
N LYS A 76 9.93 -3.25 1.51
CA LYS A 76 10.41 -1.90 1.20
C LYS A 76 9.37 -1.09 0.44
N ILE A 77 9.10 0.13 0.93
CA ILE A 77 8.38 1.18 0.20
C ILE A 77 9.43 2.08 -0.45
N HIS A 78 9.42 2.18 -1.79
CA HIS A 78 10.43 2.94 -2.53
C HIS A 78 10.07 4.41 -2.64
N SER A 79 8.86 4.68 -3.12
CA SER A 79 8.31 6.01 -3.26
C SER A 79 6.79 5.93 -3.41
N VAL A 80 6.14 7.08 -3.24
CA VAL A 80 4.75 7.32 -3.60
C VAL A 80 4.78 8.43 -4.64
N ASN A 81 4.19 8.19 -5.82
CA ASN A 81 4.07 9.18 -6.87
C ASN A 81 2.61 9.64 -6.94
N LEU A 82 2.40 10.95 -6.90
CA LEU A 82 1.09 11.56 -7.10
C LEU A 82 1.01 12.07 -8.55
N THR A 83 -0.12 11.83 -9.20
CA THR A 83 -0.41 12.40 -10.51
C THR A 83 -1.82 12.94 -10.45
N GLU A 84 -1.97 14.22 -10.76
CA GLU A 84 -3.25 14.91 -10.86
C GLU A 84 -3.70 14.84 -12.33
N THR A 85 -4.94 14.41 -12.54
CA THR A 85 -5.60 14.29 -13.85
C THR A 85 -6.93 15.01 -13.81
#